data_AF-A0A3A0CB40-F1
#
_entry.id   AF-A0A3A0CB40-F1
#
_cell.length_a   1.000
_cell.length_b   1.000
_cell.length_c   1.000
_cell.angle_alpha   90.00
_cell.angle_beta   90.00
_cell.angle_gamma   90.00
#
_symmetry.space_group_name_H-M   'P 1'
#
loop_
_entity.id
_entity.type
_entity.pdbx_description
1 polymer ?
#
loop_
_entity_poly.entity_id
_entity_poly.type
_entity_poly.pdbx_seq_one_letter_code
_entity_poly.pdbx_strand_id
1 'polypeptide(L)'
;MYPTMFRIPFLPDWLADVKSYGVMMTIAFLTGIWMACRRADRSRANPDIVLNIGFISLICGVAGARAMFVLHYWDTRFANQPSPIAAIFDIRAGGLEFWGGPLLTIPAIAIYLHFIAKASPRWYLDMAAPSLAWGLAITRIGCFLNGCCWGAVCVDPSDPAHEKAQYPWAVRFPYSSPAMVQQYKFGQLTIPKELVCSFERSGESLPMPEEFLKQALEDDSATSRRLDERHRAAMNNLKAASASGPESEAFKAARQEEEAARRARMSFANSAIGIVEGQCQKYGMTVREMATLAAHYRSKPVHPTQLYETVSALLICLILSKLYYYRRRHGIVLPWFLILYSISRVIHESIRQDNPLDVGGVTISQAISAATFLAGILLLLWIHKGLPLVSPRVAPFVWPDEEPARAEKK
;
A
#
# COMPACT_ATOMS: atom_id res chain seq x y z
N MET A 1 -9.18 10.76 -9.08
CA MET A 1 -8.87 9.49 -8.37
C MET A 1 -9.40 9.60 -6.95
N TYR A 2 -9.77 8.47 -6.35
CA TYR A 2 -10.37 8.43 -5.01
C TYR A 2 -9.49 7.57 -4.09
N PRO A 3 -8.33 8.09 -3.62
CA PRO A 3 -7.48 7.37 -2.67
C PRO A 3 -8.21 7.16 -1.33
N THR A 4 -9.03 8.13 -0.91
CA THR A 4 -10.07 7.95 0.12
C THR A 4 -11.42 7.75 -0.57
N MET A 5 -12.11 6.66 -0.25
CA MET A 5 -13.40 6.32 -0.85
C MET A 5 -14.56 7.05 -0.17
N PHE A 6 -14.58 7.03 1.17
CA PHE A 6 -15.53 7.78 1.99
C PHE A 6 -14.96 8.01 3.39
N ARG A 7 -15.47 9.04 4.07
CA ARG A 7 -15.14 9.38 5.44
C ARG A 7 -16.29 8.99 6.37
N ILE A 8 -16.01 8.29 7.45
CA ILE A 8 -17.01 7.93 8.47
C ILE A 8 -17.02 9.00 9.56
N PRO A 9 -18.07 9.83 9.68
CA PRO A 9 -18.04 11.07 10.46
C PRO A 9 -18.00 10.87 11.98
N PHE A 10 -18.41 9.71 12.49
CA PHE A 10 -18.42 9.40 13.92
C PHE A 10 -17.17 8.66 14.40
N LEU A 11 -16.27 8.29 13.48
CA LEU A 11 -15.00 7.70 13.84
C LEU A 11 -13.96 8.80 14.08
N PRO A 12 -12.97 8.55 14.95
CA PRO A 12 -11.84 9.46 15.09
C PRO A 12 -11.18 9.73 13.73
N ASP A 13 -10.62 10.93 13.52
CA ASP A 13 -10.04 11.34 12.23
C ASP A 13 -9.03 10.35 11.65
N TRP A 14 -8.33 9.61 12.53
CA TRP A 14 -7.36 8.59 12.15
C TRP A 14 -7.96 7.27 11.61
N LEU A 15 -9.25 7.02 11.79
CA LEU A 15 -10.00 5.86 11.26
C LEU A 15 -11.16 6.27 10.35
N ALA A 16 -11.51 7.56 10.36
CA ALA A 16 -12.59 8.10 9.55
C ALA A 16 -12.35 7.86 8.06
N ASP A 17 -11.09 7.94 7.61
CA ASP A 17 -10.70 7.86 6.22
C ASP A 17 -10.54 6.42 5.71
N VAL A 18 -11.55 5.93 4.98
CA VAL A 18 -11.50 4.60 4.36
C VAL A 18 -10.77 4.68 3.02
N LYS A 19 -9.55 4.12 2.96
CA LYS A 19 -8.73 4.13 1.74
C LYS A 19 -9.17 3.10 0.72
N SER A 20 -9.23 3.48 -0.55
CA SER A 20 -9.68 2.62 -1.66
C SER A 20 -8.81 1.38 -1.86
N TYR A 21 -7.49 1.50 -1.67
CA TYR A 21 -6.58 0.35 -1.70
C TYR A 21 -6.95 -0.72 -0.66
N GLY A 22 -7.22 -0.30 0.59
CA GLY A 22 -7.64 -1.20 1.66
C GLY A 22 -8.95 -1.91 1.34
N VAL A 23 -9.95 -1.16 0.87
CA VAL A 23 -11.25 -1.72 0.46
C VAL A 23 -11.08 -2.76 -0.65
N MET A 24 -10.28 -2.46 -1.68
CA MET A 24 -10.03 -3.39 -2.78
C MET A 24 -9.29 -4.65 -2.29
N MET A 25 -8.33 -4.54 -1.38
CA MET A 25 -7.68 -5.71 -0.76
C MET A 25 -8.67 -6.57 0.03
N THR A 26 -9.57 -5.97 0.81
CA THR A 26 -10.61 -6.71 1.54
C THR A 26 -11.53 -7.45 0.58
N ILE A 27 -12.00 -6.79 -0.47
CA ILE A 27 -12.82 -7.43 -1.51
C ILE A 27 -12.04 -8.57 -2.17
N ALA A 28 -10.77 -8.36 -2.53
CA ALA A 28 -9.90 -9.35 -3.11
C ALA A 28 -9.77 -10.60 -2.23
N PHE A 29 -9.55 -10.41 -0.92
CA PHE A 29 -9.42 -11.49 0.05
C PHE A 29 -10.72 -12.28 0.21
N LEU A 30 -11.84 -11.58 0.46
CA LEU A 30 -13.14 -12.23 0.69
C LEU A 30 -13.62 -13.00 -0.54
N THR A 31 -13.53 -12.39 -1.73
CA THR A 31 -13.95 -13.03 -2.98
C THR A 31 -12.97 -14.13 -3.39
N GLY A 32 -11.66 -13.95 -3.17
CA GLY A 32 -10.65 -14.97 -3.43
C GLY A 32 -10.82 -16.22 -2.57
N ILE A 33 -11.06 -16.04 -1.27
CA ILE A 33 -11.38 -17.15 -0.34
C ILE A 33 -12.68 -17.82 -0.74
N TRP A 34 -13.74 -17.05 -0.99
CA TRP A 34 -15.02 -17.61 -1.44
C TRP A 34 -14.87 -18.46 -2.70
N MET A 35 -14.10 -18.00 -3.69
CA MET A 35 -13.79 -18.77 -4.90
C MET A 35 -13.00 -20.05 -4.59
N ALA A 36 -12.06 -20.01 -3.64
CA ALA A 36 -11.26 -21.17 -3.25
C ALA A 36 -12.11 -22.21 -2.49
N CYS A 37 -12.95 -21.79 -1.53
CA CYS A 37 -13.90 -22.65 -0.83
C CYS A 37 -14.87 -23.31 -1.80
N ARG A 38 -15.45 -22.54 -2.74
CA ARG A 38 -16.34 -23.10 -3.79
C ARG A 38 -15.63 -24.16 -4.65
N ARG A 39 -14.32 -24.03 -4.90
CA ARG A 39 -13.54 -25.05 -5.59
C ARG A 39 -13.27 -26.28 -4.71
N ALA A 40 -13.05 -26.08 -3.41
CA ALA A 40 -12.92 -27.17 -2.44
C ALA A 40 -14.19 -28.00 -2.37
N ASP A 41 -15.35 -27.38 -2.15
CA ASP A 41 -16.66 -28.03 -2.09
C ASP A 41 -16.95 -28.84 -3.35
N ARG A 42 -16.79 -28.22 -4.53
CA ARG A 42 -16.99 -28.90 -5.83
C ARG A 42 -16.05 -30.09 -6.06
N SER A 43 -14.88 -30.08 -5.42
CA SER A 43 -13.93 -31.19 -5.48
C SER A 43 -14.03 -32.16 -4.31
N ARG A 44 -15.00 -31.95 -3.39
CA ARG A 44 -15.15 -32.70 -2.13
C ARG A 44 -13.92 -32.65 -1.22
N ALA A 45 -13.21 -31.52 -1.22
CA ALA A 45 -12.19 -31.20 -0.23
C ALA A 45 -12.81 -30.41 0.92
N ASN A 46 -12.18 -30.42 2.09
CA ASN A 46 -12.68 -29.71 3.26
C ASN A 46 -12.46 -28.19 3.07
N PRO A 47 -13.53 -27.37 2.98
CA PRO A 47 -13.41 -25.91 2.84
C PRO A 47 -12.83 -25.22 4.08
N ASP A 48 -12.90 -25.83 5.27
CA ASP A 48 -12.32 -25.27 6.50
C ASP A 48 -10.80 -25.17 6.40
N ILE A 49 -10.17 -26.13 5.71
CA ILE A 49 -8.73 -26.08 5.44
C ILE A 49 -8.39 -24.87 4.56
N VAL A 50 -9.24 -24.53 3.58
CA VAL A 50 -9.07 -23.33 2.75
C VAL A 50 -9.21 -22.06 3.60
N LEU A 51 -10.22 -22.00 4.47
CA LEU A 51 -10.41 -20.88 5.39
C LEU A 51 -9.21 -20.69 6.32
N ASN A 52 -8.71 -21.79 6.90
CA ASN A 52 -7.52 -21.77 7.76
C ASN A 52 -6.27 -21.30 7.01
N ILE A 53 -6.05 -21.75 5.77
CA ILE A 53 -4.96 -21.23 4.91
C ILE A 53 -5.15 -19.71 4.71
N GLY A 54 -6.38 -19.25 4.47
CA GLY A 54 -6.70 -17.83 4.33
C GLY A 54 -6.35 -17.01 5.57
N PHE A 55 -6.76 -17.45 6.76
CA PHE A 55 -6.44 -16.79 8.02
C PHE A 55 -4.95 -16.81 8.34
N ILE A 56 -4.27 -17.95 8.14
CA ILE A 56 -2.82 -18.05 8.28
C ILE A 56 -2.14 -17.05 7.35
N SER A 57 -2.58 -16.97 6.09
CA SER A 57 -2.02 -16.03 5.10
C SER A 57 -2.20 -14.57 5.53
N LEU A 58 -3.35 -14.22 6.09
CA LEU A 58 -3.62 -12.88 6.58
C LEU A 58 -2.71 -12.52 7.78
N ILE A 59 -2.67 -13.39 8.79
CA ILE A 59 -1.92 -13.14 10.03
C ILE A 59 -0.42 -13.17 9.78
N CYS A 60 0.10 -14.25 9.17
CA CYS A 60 1.52 -14.38 8.86
C CYS A 60 1.98 -13.37 7.81
N GLY A 61 1.11 -13.00 6.86
CA GLY A 61 1.41 -11.99 5.85
C GLY A 61 1.69 -10.62 6.47
N VAL A 62 0.80 -10.15 7.35
CA VAL A 62 0.97 -8.86 8.03
C VAL A 62 2.12 -8.92 9.04
N ALA A 63 2.18 -9.97 9.87
CA ALA A 63 3.23 -10.12 10.88
C ALA A 63 4.62 -10.21 10.24
N GLY A 64 4.76 -11.01 9.18
CA GLY A 64 6.01 -11.15 8.44
C GLY A 64 6.43 -9.84 7.78
N ALA A 65 5.51 -9.17 7.09
CA ALA A 65 5.79 -7.89 6.44
C ALA A 65 6.21 -6.81 7.44
N ARG A 66 5.62 -6.81 8.64
CA ARG A 66 6.02 -5.89 9.71
C ARG A 66 7.38 -6.24 10.29
N ALA A 67 7.64 -7.52 10.57
CA ALA A 67 8.92 -7.96 11.11
C ALA A 67 10.07 -7.58 10.18
N MET A 68 9.92 -7.81 8.87
CA MET A 68 10.94 -7.43 7.88
C MET A 68 11.19 -5.92 7.86
N PHE A 69 10.13 -5.11 7.87
CA PHE A 69 10.25 -3.65 7.92
C PHE A 69 11.01 -3.17 9.17
N VAL A 70 10.72 -3.77 10.33
CA VAL A 70 11.41 -3.45 11.59
C VAL A 70 12.88 -3.82 11.52
N LEU A 71 13.21 -4.98 10.94
CA LEU A 71 14.60 -5.41 10.78
C LEU A 71 15.39 -4.49 9.84
N HIS A 72 14.80 -4.13 8.70
CA HIS A 72 15.47 -3.30 7.70
C HIS A 72 15.66 -1.85 8.18
N TYR A 73 14.67 -1.28 8.88
CA TYR A 73 14.71 0.11 9.34
C TYR A 73 15.07 0.24 10.83
N TRP A 74 15.69 -0.77 11.42
CA TRP A 74 16.01 -0.81 12.85
C TRP A 74 16.84 0.41 13.27
N ASP A 75 17.97 0.62 12.61
CA ASP A 75 18.93 1.67 12.97
C ASP A 75 18.41 3.08 12.65
N THR A 76 17.67 3.22 11.54
CA THR A 76 17.22 4.52 11.05
C THR A 76 15.94 5.02 11.72
N ARG A 77 15.03 4.12 12.08
CA ARG A 77 13.68 4.49 12.55
C ARG A 77 13.35 4.02 13.96
N PHE A 78 13.91 2.92 14.45
CA PHE A 78 13.48 2.33 15.73
C PHE A 78 14.49 2.51 16.87
N ALA A 79 15.79 2.38 16.62
CA ALA A 79 16.83 2.40 17.64
C ALA A 79 16.90 3.72 18.44
N ASN A 80 16.57 4.85 17.80
CA ASN A 80 16.67 6.19 18.40
C ASN A 80 15.33 6.76 18.90
N GLN A 81 14.27 5.93 18.98
CA GLN A 81 12.96 6.40 19.48
C GLN A 81 12.80 6.18 20.99
N PRO A 82 12.09 7.08 21.70
CA PRO A 82 11.86 6.96 23.13
C PRO A 82 11.00 5.74 23.53
N SER A 83 10.25 5.13 22.60
CA SER A 83 9.46 3.91 22.85
C SER A 83 9.52 2.91 21.66
N PRO A 84 10.63 2.19 21.49
CA PRO A 84 10.84 1.31 20.33
C PRO A 84 9.80 0.20 20.22
N ILE A 85 9.38 -0.37 21.36
CA ILE A 85 8.42 -1.49 21.40
C ILE A 85 7.03 -1.04 20.90
N ALA A 86 6.55 0.13 21.34
CA ALA A 86 5.28 0.67 20.87
C ALA A 86 5.34 0.95 19.36
N ALA A 87 6.46 1.49 18.88
CA ALA A 87 6.68 1.73 17.46
C ALA A 87 6.68 0.43 16.64
N ILE A 88 7.20 -0.69 17.15
CA ILE A 88 7.18 -2.00 16.44
C ILE A 88 5.75 -2.44 16.13
N PHE A 89 4.83 -2.30 17.09
CA PHE A 89 3.43 -2.72 16.92
C PHE A 89 2.55 -1.67 16.24
N ASP A 90 3.06 -0.45 16.02
CA ASP A 90 2.35 0.60 15.30
C ASP A 90 2.36 0.35 13.78
N ILE A 91 1.54 -0.61 13.34
CA ILE A 91 1.29 -0.93 11.94
C ILE A 91 0.48 0.21 11.26
N ARG A 92 -0.17 1.08 12.05
CA ARG A 92 -1.06 2.14 11.55
C ARG A 92 -0.28 3.31 10.96
N ALA A 93 0.92 3.59 11.49
CA ALA A 93 1.85 4.56 10.90
C ALA A 93 2.47 4.11 9.54
N GLY A 94 1.98 3.00 8.97
CA GLY A 94 2.53 2.37 7.79
C GLY A 94 3.80 1.57 8.09
N GLY A 95 4.53 1.19 7.04
CA GLY A 95 5.75 0.40 7.18
C GLY A 95 5.48 -1.10 7.20
N LEU A 96 5.11 -1.63 6.04
CA LEU A 96 5.03 -3.06 5.77
C LEU A 96 5.92 -3.34 4.56
N GLU A 97 6.90 -4.21 4.74
CA GLU A 97 7.78 -4.60 3.65
C GLU A 97 7.27 -5.89 3.03
N PHE A 98 6.95 -5.84 1.73
CA PHE A 98 6.32 -6.93 1.01
C PHE A 98 7.00 -8.29 1.22
N TRP A 99 8.33 -8.30 1.24
CA TRP A 99 9.15 -9.51 1.34
C TRP A 99 8.92 -10.35 2.58
N GLY A 100 8.64 -9.70 3.71
CA GLY A 100 8.41 -10.41 4.96
C GLY A 100 7.14 -11.26 4.94
N GLY A 101 6.13 -10.86 4.16
CA GLY A 101 4.84 -11.54 4.09
C GLY A 101 4.95 -12.97 3.55
N PRO A 102 5.40 -13.17 2.29
CA PRO A 102 5.59 -14.51 1.72
C PRO A 102 6.60 -15.35 2.50
N LEU A 103 7.67 -14.73 3.01
CA LEU A 103 8.73 -15.43 3.74
C LEU A 103 8.21 -16.14 4.99
N LEU A 104 7.25 -15.54 5.70
CA LEU A 104 6.61 -16.16 6.86
C LEU A 104 5.39 -17.02 6.47
N THR A 105 4.61 -16.58 5.49
CA THR A 105 3.34 -17.23 5.10
C THR A 105 3.54 -18.60 4.44
N ILE A 106 4.49 -18.72 3.51
CA ILE A 106 4.75 -19.97 2.78
C ILE A 106 5.12 -21.12 3.73
N PRO A 107 6.13 -20.99 4.64
CA PRO A 107 6.46 -22.05 5.57
C PRO A 107 5.32 -22.32 6.56
N ALA A 108 4.59 -21.30 7.03
CA ALA A 108 3.45 -21.49 7.93
C ALA A 108 2.35 -22.35 7.30
N ILE A 109 1.99 -22.09 6.03
CA ILE A 109 1.03 -22.91 5.28
C ILE A 109 1.55 -24.33 5.09
N ALA A 110 2.84 -24.49 4.75
CA ALA A 110 3.44 -25.81 4.57
C ALA A 110 3.41 -26.64 5.87
N ILE A 111 3.76 -26.03 7.00
CA ILE A 111 3.72 -26.64 8.34
C ILE A 111 2.28 -27.02 8.70
N TYR A 112 1.33 -26.10 8.51
CA TYR A 112 -0.08 -26.37 8.79
C TYR A 112 -0.62 -27.53 7.96
N LEU A 113 -0.41 -27.52 6.65
CA LEU A 113 -0.90 -28.56 5.75
C LEU A 113 -0.27 -29.93 6.05
N HIS A 114 1.02 -29.96 6.35
CA HIS A 114 1.75 -31.20 6.58
C HIS A 114 1.52 -31.80 7.97
N PHE A 115 1.67 -31.00 9.03
CA PHE A 115 1.67 -31.50 10.41
C PHE A 115 0.32 -31.42 11.10
N ILE A 116 -0.49 -30.39 10.81
CA ILE A 116 -1.75 -30.11 11.52
C ILE A 116 -2.93 -30.68 10.73
N ALA A 117 -3.19 -30.16 9.53
CA ALA A 117 -4.30 -30.57 8.69
C ALA A 117 -4.09 -31.95 8.05
N LYS A 118 -2.83 -32.42 7.97
CA LYS A 118 -2.43 -33.70 7.34
C LYS A 118 -3.08 -33.87 5.96
N ALA A 119 -3.10 -32.78 5.19
CA ALA A 119 -3.84 -32.67 3.95
C ALA A 119 -2.88 -32.50 2.76
N SER A 120 -3.29 -32.95 1.58
CA SER A 120 -2.42 -32.92 0.40
C SER A 120 -2.11 -31.48 -0.04
N PRO A 121 -0.86 -30.98 0.08
CA PRO A 121 -0.57 -29.58 -0.22
C PRO A 121 -0.83 -29.24 -1.69
N ARG A 122 -0.48 -30.16 -2.59
CA ARG A 122 -0.70 -30.04 -4.03
C ARG A 122 -2.16 -29.76 -4.39
N TRP A 123 -3.09 -30.34 -3.65
CA TRP A 123 -4.51 -30.23 -3.95
C TRP A 123 -5.07 -28.86 -3.54
N TYR A 124 -4.77 -28.42 -2.32
CA TYR A 124 -5.22 -27.13 -1.80
C TYR A 124 -4.52 -25.95 -2.49
N LEU A 125 -3.23 -26.08 -2.82
CA LEU A 125 -2.50 -25.06 -3.58
C LEU A 125 -3.05 -24.89 -5.00
N ASP A 126 -3.49 -25.97 -5.65
CA ASP A 126 -4.17 -25.89 -6.95
C ASP A 126 -5.51 -25.13 -6.88
N MET A 127 -6.24 -25.24 -5.75
CA MET A 127 -7.49 -24.51 -5.53
C MET A 127 -7.23 -23.02 -5.27
N ALA A 128 -6.15 -22.72 -4.56
CA ALA A 128 -5.75 -21.37 -4.20
C ALA A 128 -5.17 -20.59 -5.40
N ALA A 129 -4.42 -21.23 -6.29
CA ALA A 129 -3.70 -20.55 -7.37
C ALA A 129 -4.58 -19.64 -8.28
N PRO A 130 -5.75 -20.09 -8.78
CA PRO A 130 -6.63 -19.19 -9.53
C PRO A 130 -7.21 -18.05 -8.66
N SER A 131 -7.46 -18.30 -7.37
CA SER A 131 -7.92 -17.27 -6.42
C SER A 131 -6.84 -16.24 -6.10
N LEU A 132 -5.57 -16.62 -6.10
CA LEU A 132 -4.45 -15.68 -5.97
C LEU A 132 -4.38 -14.73 -7.19
N ALA A 133 -4.55 -15.27 -8.40
CA ALA A 133 -4.62 -14.46 -9.62
C ALA A 133 -5.80 -13.49 -9.61
N TRP A 134 -6.97 -13.93 -9.11
CA TRP A 134 -8.12 -13.06 -8.88
C TRP A 134 -7.82 -11.93 -7.89
N GLY A 135 -7.21 -12.27 -6.75
CA GLY A 135 -6.83 -11.28 -5.75
C GLY A 135 -5.85 -10.24 -6.28
N LEU A 136 -4.89 -10.67 -7.11
CA LEU A 136 -3.98 -9.77 -7.82
C LEU A 136 -4.73 -8.79 -8.73
N ALA A 137 -5.70 -9.28 -9.52
CA ALA A 137 -6.47 -8.42 -10.41
C ALA A 137 -7.19 -7.29 -9.66
N ILE A 138 -7.92 -7.62 -8.58
CA ILE A 138 -8.66 -6.63 -7.80
C ILE A 138 -7.71 -5.66 -7.08
N THR A 139 -6.61 -6.17 -6.52
CA THR A 139 -5.64 -5.33 -5.81
C THR A 139 -5.01 -4.30 -6.72
N ARG A 140 -4.78 -4.62 -8.00
CA ARG A 140 -4.24 -3.68 -8.99
C ARG A 140 -5.20 -2.56 -9.36
N ILE A 141 -6.50 -2.81 -9.32
CA ILE A 141 -7.51 -1.72 -9.38
C ILE A 141 -7.33 -0.78 -8.17
N GLY A 142 -7.08 -1.34 -6.98
CA GLY A 142 -6.74 -0.56 -5.79
C GLY A 142 -5.48 0.31 -5.98
N CYS A 143 -4.41 -0.23 -6.56
CA CYS A 143 -3.21 0.53 -6.89
C CYS A 143 -3.49 1.69 -7.86
N PHE A 144 -4.32 1.43 -8.87
CA PHE A 144 -4.77 2.47 -9.79
C PHE A 144 -5.50 3.59 -9.03
N LEU A 145 -6.50 3.27 -8.21
CA LEU A 145 -7.26 4.27 -7.44
C LEU A 145 -6.39 5.08 -6.46
N ASN A 146 -5.34 4.45 -5.92
CA ASN A 146 -4.39 5.09 -5.01
C ASN A 146 -3.35 5.97 -5.71
N GLY A 147 -3.13 5.76 -7.00
CA GLY A 147 -2.14 6.54 -7.76
C GLY A 147 -0.70 6.04 -7.69
N CYS A 148 -0.49 4.75 -7.36
CA CYS A 148 0.84 4.14 -7.25
C CYS A 148 1.11 3.08 -8.33
N CYS A 149 2.38 2.73 -8.56
CA CYS A 149 2.81 1.68 -9.50
C CYS A 149 2.44 1.93 -10.98
N TRP A 150 2.67 3.15 -11.47
CA TRP A 150 2.39 3.55 -12.86
C TRP A 150 3.53 3.17 -13.82
N GLY A 151 3.26 3.27 -15.12
CA GLY A 151 4.21 2.95 -16.18
C GLY A 151 5.03 4.14 -16.66
N ALA A 152 5.75 3.95 -17.75
CA ALA A 152 6.56 4.97 -18.38
C ALA A 152 5.76 6.21 -18.77
N VAL A 153 6.42 7.36 -18.72
CA VAL A 153 5.88 8.62 -19.25
C VAL A 153 5.69 8.49 -20.76
N CYS A 154 4.49 8.80 -21.26
CA CYS A 154 4.12 8.69 -22.66
C CYS A 154 3.61 10.03 -23.20
N VAL A 155 4.54 10.97 -23.30
CA VAL A 155 4.31 12.30 -23.87
C VAL A 155 4.52 12.28 -25.38
N ASP A 156 3.72 13.05 -26.10
CA ASP A 156 3.85 13.23 -27.54
C ASP A 156 5.21 13.91 -27.86
N PRO A 157 6.12 13.26 -28.63
CA PRO A 157 7.41 13.84 -28.99
C PRO A 157 7.31 15.15 -29.79
N SER A 158 6.18 15.39 -30.45
CA SER A 158 5.93 16.62 -31.22
C SER A 158 5.48 17.79 -30.35
N ASP A 159 5.13 17.55 -29.08
CA ASP A 159 4.71 18.59 -28.15
C ASP A 159 5.91 19.12 -27.34
N PRO A 160 6.40 20.35 -27.62
CA PRO A 160 7.54 20.91 -26.89
C PRO A 160 7.22 21.14 -25.40
N ALA A 161 5.95 21.30 -25.02
CA ALA A 161 5.55 21.41 -23.62
C ALA A 161 5.56 20.06 -22.88
N HIS A 162 5.68 18.94 -23.61
CA HIS A 162 5.60 17.57 -23.09
C HIS A 162 4.35 17.37 -22.24
N GLU A 163 3.21 17.90 -22.66
CA GLU A 163 1.95 17.80 -21.95
C GLU A 163 1.00 16.83 -22.64
N LYS A 164 0.93 16.85 -23.96
CA LYS A 164 0.04 15.98 -24.71
C LYS A 164 0.44 14.52 -24.54
N ALA A 165 -0.57 13.67 -24.37
CA ALA A 165 -0.36 12.23 -24.31
C ALA A 165 -0.09 11.68 -25.70
N GLN A 166 0.92 10.81 -25.82
CA GLN A 166 1.21 10.07 -27.05
C GLN A 166 0.11 9.07 -27.39
N TYR A 167 -0.53 8.47 -26.36
CA TYR A 167 -1.55 7.44 -26.51
C TYR A 167 -2.90 7.89 -25.96
N PRO A 168 -4.03 7.51 -26.59
CA PRO A 168 -5.35 7.97 -26.16
C PRO A 168 -5.82 7.38 -24.82
N TRP A 169 -5.23 6.26 -24.38
CA TRP A 169 -5.51 5.64 -23.08
C TRP A 169 -4.50 6.00 -21.99
N ALA A 170 -3.57 6.90 -22.25
CA ALA A 170 -2.66 7.40 -21.23
C ALA A 170 -3.45 8.12 -20.13
N VAL A 171 -2.99 8.00 -18.89
CA VAL A 171 -3.66 8.60 -17.74
C VAL A 171 -2.77 9.65 -17.09
N ARG A 172 -3.42 10.64 -16.47
CA ARG A 172 -2.76 11.64 -15.61
C ARG A 172 -3.30 11.51 -14.20
N PHE A 173 -2.40 11.50 -13.23
CA PHE A 173 -2.72 11.40 -11.82
C PHE A 173 -2.81 12.81 -11.20
N PRO A 174 -3.69 13.02 -10.20
CA PRO A 174 -3.90 14.35 -9.61
C PRO A 174 -2.66 14.88 -8.88
N TYR A 175 -2.71 16.15 -8.49
CA TYR A 175 -1.72 16.77 -7.61
C TYR A 175 -1.48 15.93 -6.35
N SER A 176 -0.26 15.94 -5.81
CA SER A 176 0.13 15.17 -4.62
C SER A 176 -0.03 13.64 -4.72
N SER A 177 -0.41 13.08 -5.87
CA SER A 177 -0.41 11.63 -6.08
C SER A 177 1.02 11.08 -6.06
N PRO A 178 1.22 9.79 -5.68
CA PRO A 178 2.55 9.18 -5.71
C PRO A 178 3.23 9.32 -7.09
N ALA A 179 2.45 9.17 -8.17
CA ALA A 179 2.90 9.38 -9.54
C ALA A 179 3.50 10.75 -9.78
N MET A 180 2.77 11.80 -9.41
CA MET A 180 3.19 13.18 -9.60
C MET A 180 4.43 13.50 -8.75
N VAL A 181 4.43 13.10 -7.48
CA VAL A 181 5.53 13.36 -6.55
C VAL A 181 6.82 12.69 -7.02
N GLN A 182 6.76 11.43 -7.47
CA GLN A 182 7.96 10.74 -7.96
C GLN A 182 8.45 11.30 -9.30
N GLN A 183 7.57 11.70 -10.21
CA GLN A 183 7.97 12.41 -11.43
C GLN A 183 8.69 13.72 -11.12
N TYR A 184 8.23 14.46 -10.11
CA TYR A 184 8.93 15.64 -9.62
C TYR A 184 10.31 15.28 -9.05
N LYS A 185 10.42 14.23 -8.21
CA LYS A 185 11.70 13.72 -7.67
C LYS A 185 12.70 13.34 -8.77
N PHE A 186 12.22 12.77 -9.87
CA PHE A 186 13.05 12.38 -11.02
C PHE A 186 13.27 13.51 -12.03
N GLY A 187 12.83 14.74 -11.74
CA GLY A 187 13.01 15.89 -12.64
C GLY A 187 12.20 15.83 -13.94
N GLN A 188 11.19 14.94 -14.00
CA GLN A 188 10.31 14.78 -15.17
C GLN A 188 9.15 15.79 -15.17
N LEU A 189 8.88 16.41 -14.02
CA LEU A 189 7.83 17.40 -13.81
C LEU A 189 8.40 18.57 -13.02
N THR A 190 8.14 19.79 -13.47
CA THR A 190 8.42 21.02 -12.73
C THR A 190 7.13 21.58 -12.15
N ILE A 191 7.22 22.12 -10.94
CA ILE A 191 6.13 22.82 -10.27
C ILE A 191 6.63 24.19 -9.78
N PRO A 192 5.72 25.16 -9.61
CA PRO A 192 6.03 26.47 -9.06
C PRO A 192 6.67 26.34 -7.68
N LYS A 193 7.64 27.21 -7.38
CA LYS A 193 8.38 27.26 -6.10
C LYS A 193 7.46 27.47 -4.89
N GLU A 194 6.28 28.03 -5.12
CA GLU A 194 5.20 28.26 -4.17
C GLU A 194 4.58 26.96 -3.67
N LEU A 195 4.62 25.91 -4.48
CA LEU A 195 4.13 24.57 -4.15
C LEU A 195 5.23 23.62 -3.68
N VAL A 196 6.46 24.11 -3.46
CA VAL A 196 7.59 23.29 -3.02
C VAL A 196 7.86 23.54 -1.54
N CYS A 197 7.76 22.48 -0.74
CA CYS A 197 8.06 22.50 0.69
C CYS A 197 9.41 21.81 0.96
N SER A 198 10.28 22.47 1.70
CA SER A 198 11.51 21.87 2.23
C SER A 198 11.24 21.31 3.63
N PHE A 199 11.41 20.01 3.81
CA PHE A 199 11.28 19.39 5.13
C PHE A 199 12.65 19.38 5.82
N GLU A 200 12.84 20.26 6.80
CA GLU A 200 14.13 20.50 7.50
C GLU A 200 14.80 19.21 8.01
N ARG A 201 14.02 18.20 8.43
CA ARG A 201 14.54 16.92 8.92
C ARG A 201 15.12 16.00 7.85
N SER A 202 14.67 16.13 6.60
CA SER A 202 15.06 15.22 5.51
C SER A 202 15.98 15.88 4.47
N GLY A 203 16.02 17.22 4.45
CA GLY A 203 16.67 17.97 3.37
C GLY A 203 15.97 17.84 2.01
N GLU A 204 14.91 17.05 1.90
CA GLU A 204 14.14 16.89 0.66
C GLU A 204 13.23 18.10 0.43
N SER A 205 13.26 18.59 -0.81
CA SER A 205 12.26 19.53 -1.32
C SER A 205 11.23 18.75 -2.10
N LEU A 206 9.96 18.77 -1.66
CA LEU A 206 8.88 17.99 -2.25
C LEU A 206 7.67 18.87 -2.58
N PRO A 207 6.78 18.42 -3.48
CA PRO A 207 5.49 19.07 -3.67
C PRO A 207 4.72 19.11 -2.35
N MET A 208 4.03 20.22 -2.11
CA MET A 208 3.16 20.41 -0.96
C MET A 208 2.09 19.32 -0.91
N PRO A 209 1.92 18.60 0.22
CA PRO A 209 0.88 17.59 0.32
C PRO A 209 -0.53 18.21 0.19
N GLU A 210 -1.41 17.58 -0.61
CA GLU A 210 -2.80 18.04 -0.77
C GLU A 210 -3.56 18.04 0.55
N GLU A 211 -3.24 17.11 1.44
CA GLU A 211 -3.85 17.02 2.77
C GLU A 211 -3.55 18.24 3.64
N PHE A 212 -2.33 18.79 3.52
CA PHE A 212 -1.95 19.99 4.27
C PHE A 212 -2.73 21.21 3.75
N LEU A 213 -2.88 21.31 2.43
CA LEU A 213 -3.71 22.34 1.80
C LEU A 213 -5.16 22.27 2.26
N LYS A 214 -5.75 21.07 2.34
CA LYS A 214 -7.13 20.88 2.85
C LYS A 214 -7.28 21.31 4.29
N GLN A 215 -6.38 20.87 5.17
CA GLN A 215 -6.41 21.27 6.58
C GLN A 215 -6.26 22.78 6.76
N ALA A 216 -5.37 23.42 5.99
CA ALA A 216 -5.19 24.86 6.03
C ALA A 216 -6.41 25.62 5.48
N LEU A 217 -7.09 25.11 4.45
CA LEU A 217 -8.35 25.67 3.94
C LEU A 217 -9.48 25.56 4.95
N GLU A 218 -9.55 24.46 5.71
CA GLU A 218 -10.53 24.25 6.77
C GLU A 218 -10.28 25.15 7.98
N ASP A 219 -9.02 25.39 8.35
CA ASP A 219 -8.65 26.30 9.45
C ASP A 219 -8.87 27.78 9.09
N ASP A 220 -8.74 28.15 7.81
CA ASP A 220 -8.88 29.54 7.31
C ASP A 220 -8.07 30.55 8.14
N SER A 221 -6.84 30.18 8.50
CA SER A 221 -5.93 30.98 9.33
C SER A 221 -6.49 31.39 10.69
N ALA A 222 -7.47 30.66 11.22
CA ALA A 222 -8.00 30.89 12.57
C ALA A 222 -6.96 30.56 13.64
N THR A 223 -6.25 29.44 13.50
CA THR A 223 -5.24 29.00 14.49
C THR A 223 -4.06 29.96 14.54
N SER A 224 -3.59 30.39 13.37
CA SER A 224 -2.51 31.39 13.22
C SER A 224 -2.85 32.70 13.92
N ARG A 225 -4.03 33.26 13.64
CA ARG A 225 -4.52 34.51 14.25
C ARG A 225 -4.58 34.42 15.77
N ARG A 226 -5.12 33.32 16.31
CA ARG A 226 -5.20 33.08 17.78
C ARG A 226 -3.81 33.01 18.43
N LEU A 227 -2.86 32.32 17.79
CA LEU A 227 -1.49 32.20 18.30
C LEU A 227 -0.74 33.54 18.24
N ASP A 228 -0.95 34.32 17.19
CA ASP A 228 -0.40 35.67 17.05
C ASP A 228 -0.93 36.63 18.13
N GLU A 229 -2.25 36.60 18.37
CA GLU A 229 -2.90 37.39 19.42
C GLU A 229 -2.38 37.00 20.81
N ARG A 230 -2.30 35.69 21.11
CA ARG A 230 -1.75 35.19 22.38
C ARG A 230 -0.31 35.65 22.60
N HIS A 231 0.53 35.53 21.57
CA HIS A 231 1.92 35.97 21.66
C HIS A 231 2.05 37.48 21.84
N ARG A 232 1.25 38.28 21.11
CA ARG A 232 1.23 39.74 21.26
C ARG A 232 0.78 40.16 22.66
N ALA A 233 -0.24 39.51 23.21
CA ALA A 233 -0.71 39.73 24.58
C ALA A 233 0.37 39.37 25.61
N ALA A 234 1.01 38.20 25.47
CA ALA A 234 2.09 37.77 26.36
C ALA A 234 3.28 38.75 26.35
N MET A 235 3.69 39.22 25.17
CA MET A 235 4.72 40.24 25.01
C MET A 235 4.37 41.56 25.68
N ASN A 236 3.12 42.02 25.56
CA ASN A 236 2.66 43.24 26.22
C ASN A 236 2.63 43.09 27.75
N ASN A 237 2.18 41.93 28.25
CA ASN A 237 2.19 41.64 29.69
C ASN A 237 3.61 41.57 30.26
N LEU A 238 4.55 40.97 29.54
CA LEU A 238 5.97 40.94 29.94
C LEU A 238 6.58 42.34 30.00
N LYS A 239 6.27 43.19 29.01
CA LYS A 239 6.69 44.60 29.03
C LYS A 239 6.11 45.35 30.23
N ALA A 240 4.82 45.18 30.53
CA ALA A 240 4.21 45.79 31.71
C ALA A 240 4.85 45.31 33.03
N ALA A 241 5.11 44.00 33.14
CA ALA A 241 5.69 43.38 34.33
C ALA A 241 7.20 43.70 34.51
N SER A 242 7.89 44.17 33.46
CA SER A 242 9.30 44.58 33.58
C SER A 242 9.53 45.73 34.56
N ALA A 243 8.52 46.58 34.77
CA ALA A 243 8.56 47.66 35.75
C ALA A 243 8.65 47.16 37.21
N SER A 244 8.13 45.96 37.50
CA SER A 244 8.17 45.35 38.84
C SER A 244 9.47 44.62 39.19
N GLY A 245 10.46 44.62 38.29
CA GLY A 245 11.77 44.00 38.50
C GLY A 245 11.80 42.48 38.25
N PRO A 246 12.98 41.92 37.94
CA PRO A 246 13.13 40.54 37.45
C PRO A 246 12.84 39.44 38.49
N GLU A 247 12.89 39.77 39.79
CA GLU A 247 12.62 38.79 40.86
C GLU A 247 11.13 38.67 41.24
N SER A 248 10.29 39.59 40.76
CA SER A 248 8.85 39.60 41.00
C SER A 248 8.18 38.35 40.43
N GLU A 249 7.28 37.74 41.21
CA GLU A 249 6.40 36.65 40.77
C GLU A 249 5.64 37.02 39.48
N ALA A 250 5.18 38.27 39.37
CA ALA A 250 4.48 38.76 38.18
C ALA A 250 5.36 38.77 36.93
N PHE A 251 6.64 39.12 37.08
CA PHE A 251 7.61 39.08 35.97
C PHE A 251 7.95 37.65 35.56
N LYS A 252 8.16 36.74 36.54
CA LYS A 252 8.42 35.32 36.28
C LYS A 252 7.25 34.65 35.55
N ALA A 253 6.01 34.88 36.01
CA ALA A 253 4.81 34.35 35.36
C ALA A 253 4.61 34.89 33.94
N ALA A 254 4.79 36.21 33.74
CA ALA A 254 4.69 36.81 32.41
C ALA A 254 5.75 36.28 31.44
N ARG A 255 6.98 36.04 31.93
CA ARG A 255 8.07 35.44 31.14
C ARG A 255 7.77 34.00 30.78
N GLN A 256 7.24 33.21 31.71
CA GLN A 256 6.85 31.82 31.44
C GLN A 256 5.74 31.72 30.39
N GLU A 257 4.76 32.63 30.43
CA GLU A 257 3.68 32.68 29.43
C GLU A 257 4.18 33.13 28.05
N GLU A 258 5.10 34.10 27.98
CA GLU A 258 5.76 34.47 26.71
C GLU A 258 6.52 33.28 26.12
N GLU A 259 7.30 32.57 26.93
CA GLU A 259 8.02 31.38 26.48
C GLU A 259 7.06 30.28 26.02
N ALA A 260 5.95 30.07 26.71
CA ALA A 260 4.93 29.11 26.33
C ALA A 260 4.24 29.49 25.00
N ALA A 261 3.89 30.77 24.83
CA ALA A 261 3.31 31.28 23.59
C ALA A 261 4.29 31.18 22.41
N ARG A 262 5.57 31.47 22.64
CA ARG A 262 6.65 31.34 21.65
C ARG A 262 6.86 29.87 21.24
N ARG A 263 6.87 28.94 22.21
CA ARG A 263 6.94 27.50 21.92
C ARG A 263 5.73 27.00 21.14
N ALA A 264 4.53 27.47 21.48
CA ALA A 264 3.31 27.12 20.76
C ALA A 264 3.36 27.56 19.29
N ARG A 265 3.86 28.78 19.01
CA ARG A 265 4.10 29.25 17.63
C ARG A 265 5.13 28.42 16.88
N MET A 266 6.26 28.10 17.52
CA MET A 266 7.28 27.25 16.90
C MET A 266 6.76 25.84 16.60
N SER A 267 5.92 25.28 17.48
CA SER A 267 5.25 24.00 17.24
C SER A 267 4.28 24.09 16.06
N PHE A 268 3.46 25.15 16.02
CA PHE A 268 2.52 25.38 14.92
C PHE A 268 3.21 25.57 13.57
N ALA A 269 4.34 26.29 13.52
CA ALA A 269 5.11 26.48 12.27
C ALA A 269 5.57 25.14 11.65
N ASN A 270 5.76 24.12 12.47
CA ASN A 270 6.12 22.76 12.04
C ASN A 270 4.91 21.84 11.79
N SER A 271 3.69 22.33 12.01
CA SER A 271 2.44 21.60 11.72
C SER A 271 2.08 21.69 10.23
N ALA A 272 1.18 20.82 9.77
CA ALA A 272 0.67 20.82 8.40
C ALA A 272 0.15 22.21 7.97
N ILE A 273 -0.67 22.84 8.81
CA ILE A 273 -1.27 24.15 8.55
C ILE A 273 -0.18 25.23 8.54
N GLY A 274 0.70 25.26 9.55
CA GLY A 274 1.74 26.28 9.65
C GLY A 274 2.76 26.23 8.50
N ILE A 275 3.04 25.05 7.94
CA ILE A 275 3.89 24.91 6.74
C ILE A 275 3.24 25.60 5.53
N VAL A 276 1.94 25.37 5.31
CA VAL A 276 1.20 25.98 4.20
C VAL A 276 1.14 27.49 4.36
N GLU A 277 0.77 27.97 5.53
CA GLU A 277 0.67 29.40 5.81
C GLU A 277 2.01 30.11 5.75
N GLY A 278 3.08 29.49 6.25
CA GLY A 278 4.44 30.02 6.15
C GLY A 278 4.86 30.18 4.69
N GLN A 279 4.53 29.22 3.82
CA GLN A 279 4.77 29.33 2.37
C GLN A 279 3.90 30.43 1.74
N CYS A 280 2.63 30.52 2.13
CA CYS A 280 1.72 31.57 1.68
C CYS A 280 2.25 32.98 2.03
N GLN A 281 2.70 33.18 3.27
CA GLN A 281 3.31 34.44 3.72
C GLN A 281 4.61 34.75 2.96
N LYS A 282 5.46 33.75 2.73
CA LYS A 282 6.73 33.91 2.00
C LYS A 282 6.52 34.41 0.57
N TYR A 283 5.47 33.97 -0.09
CA TYR A 283 5.17 34.31 -1.49
C TYR A 283 4.03 35.32 -1.67
N GLY A 284 3.49 35.87 -0.58
CA GLY A 284 2.44 36.89 -0.62
C GLY A 284 1.12 36.39 -1.22
N MET A 285 0.74 35.14 -0.95
CA MET A 285 -0.49 34.52 -1.45
C MET A 285 -1.39 34.04 -0.32
N THR A 286 -2.66 33.81 -0.62
CA THR A 286 -3.63 33.20 0.29
C THR A 286 -3.62 31.68 0.17
N VAL A 287 -4.10 30.98 1.21
CA VAL A 287 -4.25 29.51 1.19
C VAL A 287 -5.17 29.06 0.04
N ARG A 288 -6.22 29.83 -0.26
CA ARG A 288 -7.15 29.54 -1.36
C ARG A 288 -6.49 29.69 -2.73
N GLU A 289 -5.67 30.72 -2.92
CA GLU A 289 -4.91 30.90 -4.17
C GLU A 289 -3.90 29.76 -4.36
N MET A 290 -3.19 29.37 -3.29
CA MET A 290 -2.24 28.26 -3.33
C MET A 290 -2.92 26.93 -3.65
N ALA A 291 -4.08 26.64 -3.04
CA ALA A 291 -4.85 25.44 -3.34
C ALA A 291 -5.38 25.43 -4.78
N THR A 292 -5.79 26.60 -5.28
CA THR A 292 -6.22 26.76 -6.68
C THR A 292 -5.05 26.53 -7.63
N LEU A 293 -3.86 27.05 -7.31
CA LEU A 293 -2.64 26.81 -8.07
C LEU A 293 -2.29 25.32 -8.10
N ALA A 294 -2.32 24.64 -6.94
CA ALA A 294 -2.06 23.21 -6.83
C ALA A 294 -2.99 22.36 -7.73
N ALA A 295 -4.28 22.72 -7.80
CA ALA A 295 -5.27 22.00 -8.61
C ALA A 295 -4.99 22.01 -10.13
N HIS A 296 -4.18 22.95 -10.63
CA HIS A 296 -3.77 23.01 -12.04
C HIS A 296 -2.72 21.95 -12.39
N TYR A 297 -1.93 21.47 -11.42
CA TYR A 297 -0.83 20.55 -11.66
C TYR A 297 -1.25 19.10 -11.49
N ARG A 298 -0.74 18.24 -12.38
CA ARG A 298 -0.99 16.80 -12.42
C ARG A 298 0.29 16.10 -12.89
N SER A 299 0.34 14.78 -12.74
CA SER A 299 1.41 13.99 -13.35
C SER A 299 1.41 14.19 -14.87
N LYS A 300 2.58 14.04 -15.49
CA LYS A 300 2.70 13.81 -16.93
C LYS A 300 1.90 12.56 -17.33
N PRO A 301 1.42 12.48 -18.59
CA PRO A 301 0.76 11.28 -19.10
C PRO A 301 1.64 10.05 -18.93
N VAL A 302 1.07 8.97 -18.40
CA VAL A 302 1.77 7.70 -18.18
C VAL A 302 0.93 6.52 -18.62
N HIS A 303 1.60 5.40 -18.89
CA HIS A 303 0.93 4.11 -19.09
C HIS A 303 0.22 3.68 -17.79
N PRO A 304 -1.09 3.36 -17.82
CA PRO A 304 -1.81 2.78 -16.69
C PRO A 304 -1.47 1.29 -16.51
N THR A 305 -0.21 0.97 -16.20
CA THR A 305 0.28 -0.41 -16.01
C THR A 305 -0.53 -1.21 -15.01
N GLN A 306 -1.15 -0.56 -14.03
CA GLN A 306 -2.05 -1.20 -13.07
C GLN A 306 -3.26 -1.84 -13.76
N LEU A 307 -3.82 -1.18 -14.79
CA LEU A 307 -4.93 -1.74 -15.58
C LEU A 307 -4.44 -2.88 -16.48
N TYR A 308 -3.23 -2.77 -17.04
CA TYR A 308 -2.63 -3.86 -17.81
C TYR A 308 -2.40 -5.10 -16.92
N GLU A 309 -1.89 -4.91 -15.71
CA GLU A 309 -1.71 -5.95 -14.69
C GLU A 309 -3.05 -6.53 -14.23
N THR A 310 -4.10 -5.70 -14.12
CA THR A 310 -5.46 -6.17 -13.82
C THR A 310 -5.96 -7.12 -14.91
N VAL A 311 -5.84 -6.73 -16.18
CA VAL A 311 -6.27 -7.55 -17.32
C VAL A 311 -5.46 -8.83 -17.40
N SER A 312 -4.14 -8.76 -17.27
CA SER A 312 -3.31 -9.97 -17.33
C SER A 312 -3.60 -10.93 -16.16
N ALA A 313 -3.80 -10.42 -14.95
CA ALA A 313 -4.17 -11.23 -13.79
C ALA A 313 -5.55 -11.89 -13.95
N LEU A 314 -6.53 -11.18 -14.55
CA LEU A 314 -7.83 -11.77 -14.91
C LEU A 314 -7.69 -12.90 -15.94
N LEU A 315 -6.89 -12.69 -16.99
CA LEU A 315 -6.63 -13.73 -18.00
C LEU A 315 -5.97 -14.96 -17.36
N ILE A 316 -4.97 -14.76 -16.49
CA ILE A 316 -4.33 -15.85 -15.73
C ILE A 316 -5.38 -16.56 -14.86
N CYS A 317 -6.22 -15.82 -14.12
CA CYS A 317 -7.29 -16.40 -13.31
C CYS A 317 -8.23 -17.28 -14.13
N LEU A 318 -8.66 -16.83 -15.32
CA LEU A 318 -9.54 -17.58 -16.21
C LEU A 318 -8.85 -18.84 -16.75
N ILE A 319 -7.61 -18.72 -17.22
CA ILE A 319 -6.81 -19.85 -17.72
C ILE A 319 -6.64 -20.90 -16.61
N LEU A 320 -6.24 -20.49 -15.41
CA LEU A 320 -6.03 -21.40 -14.29
C LEU A 320 -7.33 -21.99 -13.77
N SER A 321 -8.43 -21.23 -13.77
CA SER A 321 -9.75 -21.75 -13.39
C SER A 321 -10.21 -22.83 -14.35
N LYS A 322 -10.00 -22.64 -15.65
CA LYS A 322 -10.28 -23.66 -16.66
C LYS A 322 -9.36 -24.87 -16.45
N LEU A 323 -8.04 -24.65 -16.36
CA LEU A 323 -7.05 -25.69 -16.13
C LEU A 323 -7.36 -26.52 -14.88
N TYR A 324 -7.81 -25.87 -13.80
CA TYR A 324 -8.23 -26.56 -12.57
C TYR A 324 -9.25 -27.65 -12.90
N TYR A 325 -10.33 -27.36 -13.60
CA TYR A 325 -11.37 -28.36 -13.88
C TYR A 325 -10.96 -29.45 -14.87
N TYR A 326 -9.98 -29.21 -15.73
CA TYR A 326 -9.47 -30.20 -16.71
C TYR A 326 -8.21 -30.94 -16.25
N ARG A 327 -7.67 -30.63 -15.06
CA ARG A 327 -6.42 -31.23 -14.57
C ARG A 327 -6.60 -32.73 -14.30
N ARG A 328 -5.59 -33.52 -14.66
CA ARG A 328 -5.52 -34.95 -14.31
C ARG A 328 -4.66 -35.23 -13.08
N ARG A 329 -3.64 -34.38 -12.84
CA ARG A 329 -2.76 -34.45 -11.67
C ARG A 329 -2.97 -33.24 -10.76
N HIS A 330 -3.02 -33.48 -9.45
CA HIS A 330 -2.98 -32.43 -8.44
C HIS A 330 -1.57 -31.84 -8.35
N GLY A 331 -1.50 -30.52 -8.20
CA GLY A 331 -0.29 -29.71 -8.15
C GLY A 331 0.09 -29.07 -9.48
N ILE A 332 -0.68 -29.27 -10.56
CA ILE A 332 -0.34 -28.71 -11.88
C ILE A 332 -0.70 -27.23 -12.00
N VAL A 333 -1.71 -26.75 -11.27
CA VAL A 333 -2.24 -25.39 -11.45
C VAL A 333 -1.29 -24.35 -10.85
N LEU A 334 -0.70 -24.63 -9.68
CA LEU A 334 0.24 -23.69 -9.04
C LEU A 334 1.50 -23.42 -9.91
N PRO A 335 2.21 -24.41 -10.47
CA PRO A 335 3.34 -24.16 -11.35
C PRO A 335 2.98 -23.34 -12.60
N TRP A 336 1.80 -23.58 -13.19
CA TRP A 336 1.31 -22.75 -14.29
C TRP A 336 1.02 -21.32 -13.85
N PHE A 337 0.50 -21.11 -12.63
CA PHE A 337 0.39 -19.77 -12.06
C PHE A 337 1.75 -19.09 -11.98
N LEU A 338 2.76 -19.76 -11.43
CA LEU A 338 4.11 -19.21 -11.32
C LEU A 338 4.65 -18.80 -12.71
N ILE A 339 4.60 -19.70 -13.69
CA ILE A 339 5.08 -19.46 -15.05
C ILE A 339 4.36 -18.27 -15.70
N LEU A 340 3.02 -18.28 -15.72
CA LEU A 340 2.23 -17.25 -16.39
C LEU A 340 2.36 -15.89 -15.70
N TYR A 341 2.40 -15.88 -14.37
CA TYR A 341 2.61 -14.66 -13.58
C TYR A 341 4.00 -14.08 -13.85
N SER A 342 5.06 -14.89 -13.85
CA SER A 342 6.42 -14.43 -14.13
C SER A 342 6.55 -13.83 -15.52
N ILE A 343 5.98 -14.46 -16.55
CA ILE A 343 5.95 -13.90 -17.92
C ILE A 343 5.24 -12.55 -17.91
N SER A 344 4.04 -12.48 -17.31
CA SER A 344 3.29 -11.23 -17.22
C SER A 344 4.07 -10.16 -16.48
N ARG A 345 4.79 -10.50 -15.41
CA ARG A 345 5.55 -9.55 -14.59
C ARG A 345 6.73 -8.96 -15.37
N VAL A 346 7.45 -9.77 -16.15
CA VAL A 346 8.54 -9.29 -17.01
C VAL A 346 8.02 -8.30 -18.05
N ILE A 347 6.90 -8.60 -18.70
CA ILE A 347 6.27 -7.70 -19.69
C ILE A 347 5.88 -6.37 -19.03
N HIS A 348 5.19 -6.41 -17.88
CA HIS A 348 4.76 -5.19 -17.19
C HIS A 348 5.94 -4.37 -16.66
N GLU A 349 6.98 -5.02 -16.17
CA GLU A 349 8.17 -4.33 -15.69
C GLU A 349 8.90 -3.60 -16.83
N SER A 350 8.90 -4.13 -18.05
CA SER A 350 9.48 -3.44 -19.20
C SER A 350 8.78 -2.11 -19.55
N ILE A 351 7.53 -1.96 -19.12
CA ILE A 351 6.74 -0.74 -19.29
C ILE A 351 6.89 0.18 -18.06
N ARG A 352 7.33 -0.33 -16.91
CA ARG A 352 7.44 0.44 -15.65
C ARG A 352 8.75 1.22 -15.58
N GLN A 353 8.69 2.39 -14.95
CA GLN A 353 9.84 3.27 -14.72
C GLN A 353 10.08 3.53 -13.22
N ASP A 354 9.27 2.95 -12.33
CA ASP A 354 9.29 3.25 -10.89
C ASP A 354 10.21 2.34 -10.08
N ASN A 355 10.94 1.41 -10.72
CA ASN A 355 11.77 0.42 -10.03
C ASN A 355 13.26 0.56 -10.42
N PRO A 356 14.17 0.80 -9.46
CA PRO A 356 15.60 0.90 -9.75
C PRO A 356 16.22 -0.44 -10.18
N LEU A 357 17.31 -0.37 -10.94
CA LEU A 357 18.09 -1.52 -11.41
C LEU A 357 19.11 -1.92 -10.33
N ASP A 358 18.72 -2.81 -9.41
CA ASP A 358 19.51 -3.07 -8.21
C ASP A 358 20.29 -4.39 -8.23
N VAL A 359 19.91 -5.37 -9.08
CA VAL A 359 20.51 -6.72 -9.05
C VAL A 359 21.23 -7.00 -10.37
N GLY A 360 22.52 -6.63 -10.45
CA GLY A 360 23.34 -6.95 -11.62
C GLY A 360 22.82 -6.36 -12.94
N GLY A 361 22.18 -5.19 -12.89
CA GLY A 361 21.61 -4.52 -14.06
C GLY A 361 20.18 -4.93 -14.44
N VAL A 362 19.52 -5.78 -13.63
CA VAL A 362 18.08 -6.08 -13.76
C VAL A 362 17.30 -5.59 -12.53
N THR A 363 16.00 -5.37 -12.69
CA THR A 363 15.16 -5.01 -11.54
C THR A 363 14.98 -6.21 -10.61
N ILE A 364 14.76 -5.96 -9.31
CA ILE A 364 14.49 -7.02 -8.34
C ILE A 364 13.29 -7.86 -8.78
N SER A 365 12.25 -7.21 -9.35
CA SER A 365 11.07 -7.89 -9.87
C SER A 365 11.39 -8.86 -11.01
N GLN A 366 12.31 -8.51 -11.90
CA GLN A 366 12.77 -9.39 -12.98
C GLN A 366 13.54 -10.60 -12.43
N ALA A 367 14.43 -10.39 -11.46
CA ALA A 367 15.19 -11.46 -10.82
C ALA A 367 14.25 -12.49 -10.13
N ILE A 368 13.26 -12.02 -9.36
CA ILE A 368 12.23 -12.91 -8.78
C ILE A 368 11.46 -13.63 -9.87
N SER A 369 11.08 -12.91 -10.94
CA SER A 369 10.29 -13.49 -12.02
C SER A 369 11.05 -14.65 -12.67
N ALA A 370 12.36 -14.51 -12.88
CA ALA A 370 13.20 -15.59 -13.37
C ALA A 370 13.27 -16.78 -12.39
N ALA A 371 13.46 -16.52 -11.10
CA ALA A 371 13.51 -17.57 -10.08
C ALA A 371 12.18 -18.35 -9.96
N THR A 372 11.07 -17.63 -9.93
CA THR A 372 9.71 -18.20 -9.84
C THR A 372 9.31 -18.93 -11.12
N PHE A 373 9.72 -18.43 -12.29
CA PHE A 373 9.52 -19.10 -13.57
C PHE A 373 10.26 -20.45 -13.60
N LEU A 374 11.54 -20.45 -13.21
CA LEU A 374 12.33 -21.67 -13.13
C LEU A 374 11.74 -22.67 -12.12
N ALA A 375 11.35 -22.20 -10.93
CA ALA A 375 10.68 -23.03 -9.94
C ALA A 375 9.39 -23.66 -10.50
N GLY A 376 8.58 -22.90 -11.24
CA GLY A 376 7.40 -23.41 -11.92
C GLY A 376 7.72 -24.51 -12.94
N ILE A 377 8.75 -24.33 -13.78
CA ILE A 377 9.19 -25.36 -14.73
C ILE A 377 9.65 -26.62 -14.01
N LEU A 378 10.51 -26.49 -13.00
CA LEU A 378 11.04 -27.62 -12.24
C LEU A 378 9.91 -28.39 -11.52
N LEU A 379 8.93 -27.70 -10.94
CA LEU A 379 7.77 -28.33 -10.33
C LEU A 379 6.91 -29.06 -11.37
N LEU A 380 6.68 -28.48 -12.55
CA LEU A 380 5.97 -29.18 -13.62
C LEU A 380 6.71 -30.45 -14.05
N LEU A 381 8.01 -30.38 -14.27
CA LEU A 381 8.82 -31.53 -14.67
C LEU A 381 8.79 -32.64 -13.61
N TRP A 382 8.91 -32.27 -12.33
CA TRP A 382 8.81 -33.20 -11.21
C TRP A 382 7.44 -33.87 -11.15
N ILE A 383 6.34 -33.13 -11.32
CA ILE A 383 4.98 -33.68 -11.34
C ILE A 383 4.77 -34.62 -12.53
N HIS A 384 5.30 -34.28 -13.71
CA HIS A 384 5.11 -35.09 -14.91
C HIS A 384 5.92 -36.38 -14.89
N LYS A 385 7.12 -36.36 -14.33
CA LYS A 385 8.02 -37.52 -14.24
C LYS A 385 7.75 -38.41 -13.01
N GLY A 386 7.40 -37.80 -11.88
CA GLY A 386 7.36 -38.49 -10.58
C GLY A 386 5.97 -38.92 -10.12
N LEU A 387 4.88 -38.41 -10.72
CA LEU A 387 3.52 -38.67 -10.24
C LEU A 387 2.65 -39.38 -11.29
N PRO A 388 1.73 -40.28 -10.83
CA PRO A 388 0.80 -40.96 -11.71
C PRO A 388 -0.08 -39.95 -12.47
N LEU A 389 -0.55 -40.35 -13.66
CA LEU A 389 -1.39 -39.53 -14.55
C LEU A 389 -2.67 -39.03 -13.86
N VAL A 390 -3.27 -39.87 -13.02
CA VAL A 390 -4.45 -39.54 -12.22
C VAL A 390 -4.01 -39.55 -10.76
N SER A 391 -4.28 -38.45 -10.05
CA SER A 391 -4.00 -38.42 -8.61
C SER A 391 -4.91 -39.41 -7.87
N PRO A 392 -4.39 -40.14 -6.87
CA PRO A 392 -5.21 -41.00 -6.03
C PRO A 392 -6.40 -40.20 -5.48
N ARG A 393 -7.60 -40.79 -5.52
CA ARG A 393 -8.79 -40.16 -4.95
C ARG A 393 -8.55 -40.00 -3.45
N VAL A 394 -8.43 -38.76 -2.98
CA VAL A 394 -8.48 -38.46 -1.54
C VAL A 394 -9.88 -38.80 -1.08
N ALA A 395 -10.02 -39.37 0.12
CA ALA A 395 -11.33 -39.62 0.71
C ALA A 395 -12.15 -38.32 0.67
N PRO A 396 -13.35 -38.31 0.07
CA PRO A 396 -14.15 -37.10 -0.02
C PRO A 396 -14.50 -36.63 1.39
N PHE A 397 -14.37 -35.32 1.62
CA PHE A 397 -14.89 -34.72 2.84
C PHE A 397 -16.43 -34.86 2.85
N VAL A 398 -16.97 -35.29 3.99
CA VAL A 398 -18.40 -35.42 4.26
C VAL A 398 -18.69 -34.50 5.44
N TRP A 399 -19.75 -33.69 5.34
CA TRP A 399 -20.14 -32.82 6.43
C TRP A 399 -20.59 -33.66 7.64
N PRO A 400 -20.33 -33.20 8.88
CA PRO A 400 -20.81 -33.91 10.08
C PRO A 400 -22.32 -34.17 10.07
N ASP A 401 -23.10 -33.25 9.51
CA ASP A 401 -24.56 -33.36 9.39
C ASP A 401 -25.01 -34.27 8.23
N GLU A 402 -24.10 -34.63 7.32
CA GLU A 402 -24.32 -35.54 6.19
C GLU A 402 -23.86 -36.97 6.49
N GLU A 403 -23.52 -37.31 7.75
CA GLU A 403 -23.28 -38.70 8.12
C GLU A 403 -24.47 -39.55 7.64
N PRO A 404 -24.24 -40.59 6.83
CA PRO A 404 -25.32 -41.44 6.39
C PRO A 404 -25.98 -42.02 7.63
N ALA A 405 -27.30 -41.80 7.75
CA ALA A 405 -28.14 -42.41 8.76
C ALA A 405 -27.64 -43.85 8.97
N ARG A 406 -27.12 -44.13 10.17
CA ARG A 406 -26.45 -45.37 10.58
C ARG A 406 -26.91 -46.51 9.69
N ALA A 407 -25.96 -47.13 8.99
CA ALA A 407 -26.17 -48.39 8.29
C ALA A 407 -27.09 -49.29 9.13
N GLU A 408 -28.35 -49.40 8.71
CA GLU A 408 -29.25 -50.41 9.24
C GLU A 408 -28.56 -51.73 8.92
N LYS A 409 -27.97 -52.34 9.95
CA LYS A 409 -27.52 -53.73 9.90
C LYS A 409 -28.76 -54.55 9.54
N LYS A 410 -28.86 -54.96 8.29
CA LYS A 410 -29.66 -56.11 7.87
C LYS A 410 -28.74 -57.26 7.57
#